data_AF-A0A0M3IBA0-F1
#
_entry.id   AF-A0A0M3IBA0-F1
#
_cell.length_a   1.000
_cell.length_b   1.000
_cell.length_c   1.000
_cell.angle_alpha   90.00
_cell.angle_beta   90.00
_cell.angle_gamma   90.00
#
_symmetry.space_group_name_H-M   'P 1'
#
loop_
_entity.id
_entity.type
_entity.pdbx_description
1 polymer ?
#
loop_
_entity_poly.entity_id
_entity_poly.type
_entity_poly.pdbx_seq_one_letter_code
_entity_poly.pdbx_strand_id
1 'polypeptide(L)' 'MISAESKYGDCFPKNGAQIEGKSGTYTVVKLLGSGGFGAVFQVRCNTSNELYAAKCEAYDHPRKVFTLVYI' A
#
# COMPACT_ATOMS: atom_id res chain seq x y z
N MET A 1 8.87 27.91 11.45
CA MET A 1 8.66 26.96 10.33
C MET A 1 8.91 25.56 10.87
N ILE A 2 7.85 24.84 11.24
CA ILE A 2 7.99 23.44 11.67
C ILE A 2 7.65 22.60 10.45
N SER A 3 8.70 22.09 9.80
CA SER A 3 8.58 21.06 8.78
C SER A 3 7.86 19.87 9.42
N ALA A 4 6.74 19.47 8.83
CA ALA A 4 6.02 18.27 9.24
C ALA A 4 6.91 17.05 9.00
N GLU A 5 7.64 16.63 10.04
CA GLU A 5 8.25 15.31 10.08
C GLU A 5 7.15 14.28 9.85
N SER A 6 7.20 13.64 8.69
CA SER A 6 6.26 12.63 8.26
C SER A 6 6.39 11.42 9.17
N LYS A 7 5.59 11.39 10.25
CA LYS A 7 5.45 10.30 11.24
C LYS A 7 5.06 8.94 10.63
N TYR A 8 4.91 8.84 9.32
CA TYR A 8 4.52 7.66 8.55
C TYR A 8 5.67 7.04 7.73
N GLY A 9 6.92 7.44 7.94
CA GLY A 9 8.07 6.94 7.18
C GLY A 9 8.35 5.44 7.30
N ASP A 10 7.94 4.79 8.40
CA ASP A 10 8.44 3.45 8.75
C ASP A 10 7.43 2.29 8.62
N CYS A 11 6.18 2.55 8.22
CA CYS A 11 5.13 1.52 8.17
C CYS A 11 4.56 1.26 6.76
N PHE A 12 5.28 1.66 5.71
CA PHE A 12 4.90 1.35 4.34
C PHE A 12 5.66 0.12 3.81
N PRO A 13 4.97 -0.78 3.10
CA PRO A 13 5.62 -1.93 2.51
C PRO A 13 6.63 -1.45 1.46
N LYS A 14 7.88 -1.91 1.58
CA LYS A 14 8.96 -1.56 0.65
C LYS A 14 8.67 -2.16 -0.73
N ASN A 15 9.26 -1.58 -1.78
CA ASN A 15 9.19 -2.19 -3.11
C ASN A 15 9.78 -3.61 -3.05
N GLY A 16 9.06 -4.57 -3.63
CA GLY A 16 9.36 -6.00 -3.55
C GLY A 16 8.78 -6.70 -2.32
N ALA A 17 8.17 -5.99 -1.37
CA ALA A 17 7.49 -6.61 -0.25
C ALA A 17 6.24 -7.36 -0.73
N GLN A 18 6.00 -8.54 -0.17
CA GLN A 18 4.78 -9.28 -0.39
C GLN A 18 3.72 -8.84 0.64
N ILE A 19 2.51 -8.68 0.16
CA ILE A 19 1.32 -8.35 0.92
C ILE A 19 0.32 -9.48 0.73
N GLU A 20 -0.16 -10.02 1.84
CA GLU A 20 -1.19 -11.04 1.83
C GLU A 20 -2.56 -10.37 1.96
N GLY A 21 -3.34 -10.44 0.89
CA GLY A 21 -4.72 -9.97 0.87
C GLY A 21 -5.69 -11.14 1.00
N LYS A 22 -6.97 -10.83 1.27
CA LYS A 22 -8.05 -11.84 1.32
C LYS A 22 -8.17 -12.66 0.02
N SER A 23 -7.76 -12.09 -1.10
CA SER A 23 -7.93 -12.68 -2.44
C SER A 23 -6.64 -13.23 -3.04
N GLY A 24 -5.52 -13.21 -2.31
CA GLY A 24 -4.24 -13.75 -2.79
C GLY A 24 -3.02 -12.99 -2.28
N THR A 25 -1.85 -13.37 -2.80
CA THR A 25 -0.58 -12.69 -2.53
C THR A 25 -0.27 -11.65 -3.59
N TYR A 26 0.17 -10.49 -3.14
CA TYR A 26 0.48 -9.34 -3.99
C TYR A 26 1.91 -8.90 -3.73
N THR A 27 2.65 -8.53 -4.76
CA THR A 27 4.01 -7.99 -4.62
C THR A 27 3.97 -6.50 -4.88
N VAL A 28 4.47 -5.68 -3.95
CA VAL A 28 4.59 -4.24 -4.16
C VAL A 28 5.60 -3.97 -5.26
N VAL A 29 5.17 -3.26 -6.29
CA VAL A 29 6.02 -2.85 -7.40
C VAL A 29 6.57 -1.45 -7.12
N LYS A 30 5.69 -0.50 -6.81
CA LYS A 30 6.05 0.91 -6.68
C LYS A 30 5.03 1.70 -5.87
N LEU A 31 5.47 2.73 -5.16
CA LEU A 31 4.58 3.76 -4.61
C LEU A 31 4.03 4.66 -5.75
N LEU A 32 2.71 4.71 -5.90
CA LEU A 32 2.03 5.57 -6.88
C LEU A 32 1.79 6.98 -6.33
N GLY A 33 1.47 7.10 -5.05
CA GLY A 33 1.25 8.39 -4.41
C GLY A 33 0.99 8.28 -2.92
N SER A 34 1.23 9.36 -2.18
CA SER A 34 0.94 9.43 -0.74
C SER A 34 0.27 10.77 -0.41
N GLY A 35 -0.58 10.78 0.61
CA GLY A 35 -1.31 11.97 1.06
C GLY A 35 -1.82 11.81 2.49
N GLY A 36 -2.59 12.79 2.96
CA GLY A 36 -3.06 12.86 4.36
C GLY A 36 -3.92 11.69 4.83
N PHE A 37 -4.48 10.90 3.91
CA PHE A 37 -5.30 9.72 4.21
C PHE A 37 -4.54 8.39 4.12
N GLY A 38 -3.32 8.38 3.58
CA GLY A 38 -2.55 7.17 3.38
C GLY A 38 -1.72 7.18 2.09
N ALA A 39 -1.31 5.99 1.67
CA ALA A 39 -0.46 5.80 0.50
C ALA A 39 -1.04 4.75 -0.46
N VAL A 40 -0.88 4.97 -1.75
CA VAL A 40 -1.31 4.09 -2.83
C VAL A 40 -0.08 3.46 -3.46
N PHE A 41 -0.08 2.14 -3.55
CA PHE A 41 0.99 1.35 -4.12
C PHE A 41 0.48 0.61 -5.33
N GLN A 42 1.29 0.53 -6.38
CA GLN A 42 1.12 -0.43 -7.44
C GLN A 42 1.60 -1.78 -6.94
N VAL A 43 0.75 -2.79 -7.05
CA VAL A 43 1.03 -4.17 -6.63
C VAL A 43 0.74 -5.11 -7.79
N ARG A 44 1.47 -6.23 -7.85
CA ARG A 44 1.24 -7.30 -8.81
C ARG A 44 0.67 -8.51 -8.10
N CYS A 45 -0.48 -9.00 -8.54
CA CYS A 45 -1.03 -10.26 -8.05
C CYS A 45 -0.12 -11.40 -8.47
N ASN A 46 0.33 -12.25 -7.54
CA ASN A 46 1.22 -13.35 -7.87
C ASN A 46 0.47 -14.50 -8.59
N THR A 47 -0.83 -14.63 -8.35
CA THR A 47 -1.68 -15.66 -8.97
C THR A 47 -2.10 -15.29 -10.40
N SER A 48 -2.66 -14.09 -10.60
CA SER A 48 -3.16 -13.63 -11.91
C SER A 48 -2.07 -12.95 -12.74
N ASN A 49 -0.95 -12.58 -12.11
CA ASN A 49 0.13 -11.79 -12.70
C ASN A 49 -0.27 -10.35 -13.10
N GLU A 50 -1.51 -9.95 -12.80
CA GLU A 50 -2.11 -8.65 -13.09
C GLU A 50 -1.68 -7.56 -12.11
N LEU A 51 -1.78 -6.31 -12.54
CA LEU A 51 -1.42 -5.11 -11.77
C LEU A 51 -2.65 -4.50 -11.13
N TYR A 52 -2.51 -4.07 -9.88
CA TYR A 52 -3.55 -3.43 -9.09
C TYR A 52 -2.99 -2.22 -8.36
N ALA A 53 -3.86 -1.25 -8.06
CA ALA A 53 -3.57 -0.20 -7.10
C ALA A 53 -4.08 -0.63 -5.71
N ALA A 54 -3.17 -0.77 -4.76
CA ALA A 54 -3.46 -1.04 -3.36
C ALA A 54 -3.38 0.28 -2.56
N LYS A 55 -4.51 0.73 -2.04
CA LYS A 55 -4.55 1.86 -1.09
C LYS A 55 -4.37 1.33 0.33
N CYS A 56 -3.41 1.89 1.04
CA CYS A 56 -3.15 1.66 2.46
C CYS A 56 -3.57 2.91 3.25
N GLU A 57 -4.59 2.78 4.09
CA GLU A 57 -4.99 3.83 5.03
C GLU A 57 -4.49 3.48 6.43
N ALA A 58 -3.93 4.47 7.13
CA ALA A 58 -3.52 4.32 8.52
C ALA A 58 -4.71 4.61 9.42
N TYR A 59 -5.42 3.56 9.83
CA TYR A 59 -6.37 3.66 10.91
C TYR A 59 -5.65 3.50 12.25
N ASP A 60 -6.09 4.25 13.27
CA ASP A 60 -5.63 4.16 14.68
C ASP A 60 -5.85 2.75 15.28
N HIS A 61 -6.56 1.88 14.58
CA HIS A 61 -6.71 0.46 14.89
C HIS A 61 -5.98 -0.39 13.85
N PRO A 62 -5.37 -1.52 14.25
CA PRO A 62 -4.53 -2.37 13.39
C PRO A 62 -5.34 -3.17 12.36
N ARG A 63 -6.26 -2.54 11.64
CA ARG A 63 -6.94 -3.09 10.49
C ARG A 63 -6.33 -2.47 9.24
N LYS A 64 -5.37 -3.19 8.64
CA LYS A 64 -4.89 -2.90 7.30
C LYS A 64 -6.00 -3.27 6.31
N VAL A 65 -6.83 -2.30 5.95
CA VAL A 65 -7.82 -2.46 4.89
C VAL A 65 -7.14 -2.11 3.58
N PHE A 66 -6.95 -3.10 2.72
CA PHE A 66 -6.45 -2.90 1.37
C PHE A 66 -7.64 -2.84 0.41
N THR A 67 -7.84 -1.68 -0.22
CA THR A 67 -8.75 -1.56 -1.35
C THR A 67 -7.94 -1.74 -2.62
N LEU A 68 -8.29 -2.76 -3.40
CA LEU A 68 -7.66 -3.09 -4.68
C LEU A 68 -8.52 -2.55 -5.82
N VAL A 69 -7.91 -1.74 -6.68
CA VAL A 69 -8.54 -1.23 -7.91
C VAL A 69 -7.75 -1.73 -9.11
N TYR A 70 -8.45 -2.27 -10.11
CA TYR A 70 -7.87 -2.65 -11.39
C TYR A 70 -7.44 -1.40 -12.16
N ILE A 71 -6.22 -1.40 -12.70
CA ILE A 71 -5.60 -0.27 -13.40
C ILE A 71 -5.11 -0.68 -14.77
#